data_AF-A0A448MIK2-F1
#
_entry.id   AF-A0A448MIK2-F1
#
_cell.length_a   1.000
_cell.length_b   1.000
_cell.length_c   1.000
_cell.angle_alpha   90.00
_cell.angle_beta   90.00
_cell.angle_gamma   90.00
#
_symmetry.space_group_name_H-M   'P 1'
#
loop_
_entity.id
_entity.type
_entity.pdbx_description
1 polymer ?
#
loop_
_entity_poly.entity_id
_entity_poly.type
_entity_poly.pdbx_seq_one_letter_code
_entity_poly.pdbx_strand_id
1 'polypeptide(L)' 'MRVIEEGEIVQGDELVLKNRPYPQFTIRHLNRLLSGKPTVEELEQALAIEELAVAFKRSLNSQLSKIKVFQNDH' A
#
# COMPACT_ATOMS: atom_id res chain seq x y z
N MET A 1 9.40 5.54 3.34
CA MET A 1 9.10 6.07 4.69
C MET A 1 8.87 7.57 4.55
N ARG A 2 7.95 8.17 5.32
CA ARG A 2 7.72 9.62 5.34
C ARG A 2 8.08 10.13 6.74
N VAL A 3 8.71 11.29 6.81
CA VAL A 3 8.93 12.01 8.08
C VAL A 3 7.63 12.72 8.45
N ILE A 4 7.13 12.48 9.66
CA ILE A 4 5.90 13.11 10.17
C ILE A 4 6.25 14.31 11.05
N GLU A 5 7.37 14.24 11.76
CA GLU A 5 7.91 15.27 12.64
C GLU A 5 9.44 15.23 12.53
N GLU A 6 10.07 16.40 12.41
CA GLU A 6 11.53 16.53 12.35
C GLU A 6 12.14 16.44 13.75
N GLY A 7 13.38 15.97 13.85
CA GLY A 7 14.10 15.84 15.10
C GLY A 7 15.47 15.20 14.92
N GLU A 8 16.19 14.99 16.02
CA GLU A 8 17.48 14.30 16.02
C GLU A 8 17.28 12.80 16.28
N ILE A 9 17.98 11.96 15.53
CA ILE A 9 18.08 10.52 15.75
C ILE A 9 19.55 10.12 15.71
N VAL A 10 19.94 9.15 16.53
CA VAL A 10 21.30 8.60 16.56
C VAL A 10 21.30 7.10 16.32
N GLN A 11 22.44 6.58 15.87
CA GLN A 11 22.59 5.15 15.66
C GLN A 11 22.42 4.40 16.99
N GLY A 12 21.54 3.39 16.99
CA GLY A 12 21.22 2.60 18.18
C GLY A 12 19.89 2.97 18.83
N ASP A 13 19.25 4.06 18.41
CA ASP A 13 17.91 4.42 18.86
C ASP A 13 16.90 3.31 18.53
N GLU A 14 15.99 3.05 19.47
CA GLU A 14 14.95 2.04 19.32
C GLU A 14 13.81 2.53 18.41
N LEU A 15 13.39 1.69 17.48
CA LEU A 15 12.18 1.91 16.68
C LEU A 15 10.95 1.39 17.42
N VAL A 16 10.22 2.31 18.07
CA VAL A 16 9.00 1.97 18.81
C VAL A 16 7.75 2.14 17.94
N LEU A 17 6.96 1.09 17.78
CA LEU A 17 5.66 1.15 17.11
C LEU A 17 4.64 1.92 17.96
N LYS A 18 4.32 3.16 17.57
CA LYS A 18 3.32 3.99 18.26
C LYS A 18 1.87 3.70 17.84
N ASN A 19 1.64 3.46 16.56
CA ASN A 19 0.31 3.24 16.00
C ASN A 19 0.34 2.23 14.85
N ARG A 20 -0.74 1.46 14.70
CA ARG A 20 -0.94 0.51 13.59
C ARG A 20 -2.38 0.61 13.07
N PRO A 21 -2.72 1.67 12.32
CA PRO A 21 -4.10 1.93 11.89
C PRO A 21 -4.64 0.89 10.89
N TYR A 22 -3.76 0.22 10.15
CA TYR A 22 -4.11 -0.76 9.12
C TYR A 22 -3.48 -2.14 9.39
N PRO A 23 -3.88 -2.84 10.47
CA PRO A 23 -3.21 -4.06 10.91
C PRO A 23 -3.21 -5.19 9.87
N GLN A 24 -4.26 -5.26 9.04
CA GLN A 24 -4.45 -6.23 7.96
C GLN A 24 -3.56 -5.96 6.73
N PHE A 25 -3.18 -4.70 6.50
CA PHE A 25 -2.37 -4.29 5.35
C PHE A 25 -0.88 -4.35 5.65
N THR A 26 -0.36 -5.57 5.77
CA THR A 26 1.08 -5.78 5.90
C THR A 26 1.83 -5.41 4.63
N ILE A 27 3.11 -5.02 4.73
CA ILE A 27 3.97 -4.75 3.55
C ILE A 27 3.98 -5.95 2.58
N ARG A 28 4.03 -7.17 3.11
CA ARG A 28 3.97 -8.39 2.31
C ARG A 28 2.65 -8.52 1.55
N HIS A 29 1.53 -8.24 2.21
CA HIS A 29 0.21 -8.29 1.57
C HIS A 29 0.11 -7.23 0.46
N LEU A 30 0.48 -5.98 0.73
CA LEU A 30 0.50 -4.92 -0.28
C LEU A 30 1.36 -5.26 -1.50
N ASN A 31 2.54 -5.86 -1.30
CA ASN A 31 3.38 -6.29 -2.41
C ASN A 31 2.75 -7.41 -3.24
N ARG A 32 2.00 -8.34 -2.62
CA ARG A 32 1.26 -9.38 -3.35
C ARG A 32 0.18 -8.80 -4.25
N LEU A 33 -0.43 -7.67 -3.89
CA LEU A 33 -1.39 -6.99 -4.75
C LEU A 33 -0.74 -6.47 -6.05
N LEU A 34 0.56 -6.16 -6.03
CA LEU A 34 1.27 -5.67 -7.22
C LEU A 34 1.76 -6.78 -8.15
N SER A 35 2.08 -7.95 -7.62
CA SER A 35 2.69 -9.06 -8.39
C SER A 35 1.78 -10.27 -8.58
N GLY A 36 0.68 -10.35 -7.84
CA GLY A 36 -0.24 -11.48 -7.83
C GLY A 36 -1.43 -11.32 -8.76
N LYS A 37 -2.52 -12.02 -8.41
CA LYS A 37 -3.84 -11.90 -9.06
C LYS A 37 -4.86 -11.40 -8.03
N PRO A 38 -4.78 -10.12 -7.62
CA PRO A 38 -5.71 -9.58 -6.64
C PRO A 38 -7.11 -9.44 -7.22
N THR A 39 -8.11 -9.35 -6.36
CA THR A 39 -9.46 -8.95 -6.75
C THR A 39 -9.56 -7.42 -6.89
N VAL A 40 -10.63 -6.95 -7.56
CA VAL A 40 -10.98 -5.52 -7.62
C VAL A 40 -11.15 -4.95 -6.22
N GLU A 41 -11.85 -5.67 -5.34
CA GLU A 41 -12.12 -5.25 -3.97
C GLU A 41 -10.83 -5.11 -3.15
N GLU A 42 -9.91 -6.07 -3.24
CA GLU A 42 -8.61 -5.99 -2.55
C GLU A 42 -7.81 -4.76 -2.96
N LEU A 43 -7.83 -4.42 -4.26
CA LEU A 43 -7.16 -3.23 -4.78
C LEU A 43 -7.84 -1.93 -4.31
N GLU A 44 -9.17 -1.88 -4.35
CA GLU A 44 -9.94 -0.70 -3.92
C GLU A 44 -9.77 -0.44 -2.41
N GLN A 45 -9.81 -1.49 -1.58
CA GLN A 45 -9.53 -1.37 -0.15
C GLN A 45 -8.10 -0.88 0.13
N ALA A 46 -7.09 -1.37 -0.60
CA ALA A 46 -5.71 -0.89 -0.45
C ALA A 46 -5.52 0.55 -0.92
N LEU A 47 -6.23 0.97 -1.97
CA LEU A 47 -6.21 2.35 -2.49
C LEU A 47 -6.82 3.36 -1.52
N ALA A 48 -7.73 2.92 -0.64
CA ALA A 48 -8.34 3.75 0.39
C ALA A 48 -7.39 4.11 1.55
N ILE A 49 -6.21 3.49 1.65
CA ILE A 49 -5.21 3.81 2.68
C ILE A 49 -4.62 5.19 2.40
N GLU A 50 -4.84 6.16 3.29
CA GLU A 50 -4.47 7.55 3.06
C GLU A 50 -2.95 7.72 2.93
N GLU A 51 -2.20 7.13 3.86
CA GLU A 51 -0.76 7.28 4.06
C GLU A 51 0.08 6.47 3.06
N LEU A 52 -0.57 5.66 2.22
CA LEU A 52 0.12 4.90 1.20
C LEU A 52 0.73 5.84 0.16
N ALA A 53 2.02 5.65 -0.13
CA ALA A 53 2.76 6.53 -1.02
C ALA A 53 2.10 6.66 -2.40
N VAL A 54 2.10 7.88 -2.96
CA VAL A 54 1.47 8.18 -4.26
C VAL A 54 1.97 7.26 -5.37
N ALA A 55 3.28 6.98 -5.42
CA ALA A 55 3.85 6.06 -6.40
C ALA A 55 3.28 4.64 -6.27
N PHE A 56 3.04 4.16 -5.05
CA PHE A 56 2.47 2.84 -4.81
C PHE A 56 0.98 2.80 -5.21
N LYS A 57 0.21 3.85 -4.88
CA LYS A 57 -1.18 4.00 -5.34
C LYS A 57 -1.29 4.00 -6.86
N ARG A 58 -0.36 4.65 -7.58
CA ARG A 58 -0.29 4.59 -9.06
C ARG A 58 -0.10 3.16 -9.57
N SER A 59 0.78 2.38 -8.94
CA SER A 59 1.00 0.98 -9.31
C SER A 59 -0.24 0.10 -9.05
N LEU A 60 -0.92 0.29 -7.92
CA LEU A 60 -2.18 -0.42 -7.63
C LEU A 60 -3.29 -0.06 -8.64
N ASN A 61 -3.44 1.22 -8.97
CA ASN A 61 -4.37 1.66 -10.01
C ASN A 61 -4.06 1.03 -11.37
N SER A 62 -2.78 0.88 -11.73
CA SER A 62 -2.40 0.18 -12.96
C SER A 62 -2.85 -1.29 -12.96
N GLN A 63 -2.73 -1.99 -11.82
CA GLN A 63 -3.27 -3.35 -11.68
C GLN A 63 -4.79 -3.38 -11.80
N LEU A 64 -5.48 -2.43 -11.16
CA LEU A 64 -6.94 -2.32 -11.20
C LEU A 64 -7.46 -2.09 -12.63
N SER A 65 -6.83 -1.17 -13.37
CA SER A 65 -7.17 -0.89 -14.76
C SER A 65 -7.00 -2.12 -15.64
N LYS A 66 -5.94 -2.92 -15.45
CA LYS A 66 -5.75 -4.17 -16.19
C LYS A 66 -6.91 -5.13 -15.97
N ILE A 67 -7.30 -5.37 -14.72
CA ILE A 67 -8.41 -6.26 -14.39
C ILE A 67 -9.71 -5.79 -15.03
N LYS A 68 -10.01 -4.48 -14.95
CA LYS A 68 -11.23 -3.91 -15.54
C LYS A 68 -11.26 -4.02 -17.07
N VAL A 69 -10.12 -3.86 -17.74
CA VAL A 69 -10.01 -4.09 -19.20
C VAL A 69 -10.31 -5.56 -19.53
N PHE A 70 -9.67 -6.51 -18.84
CA PHE A 70 -9.92 -7.94 -19.05
C PHE A 70 -11.39 -8.34 -18.80
N GLN A 71 -12.10 -7.66 -17.90
CA GLN A 71 -13.51 -7.92 -17.64
C GLN A 71 -14.46 -7.36 -18.72
N ASN A 72 -14.05 -6.32 -19.46
CA ASN A 72 -14.86 -5.69 -20.51
C ASN A 72 -14.68 -6.35 -21.88
N ASP A 73 -13.62 -7.15 -22.07
CA ASP A 73 -13.31 -7.88 -23.30
C ASP A 73 -13.95 -9.28 -23.37
N HIS A 74 -14.81 -9.63 -22.42
CA HIS A 74 -15.53 -10.90 -22.29
C HIS A 74 -17.03 -10.67 -22.05
#